data_AF-A0A257LXW1-F1
#
_entry.id   AF-A0A257LXW1-F1
#
_cell.length_a   1.000
_cell.length_b   1.000
_cell.length_c   1.000
_cell.angle_alpha   90.00
_cell.angle_beta   90.00
_cell.angle_gamma   90.00
#
_symmetry.space_group_name_H-M   'P 1'
#
loop_
_entity.id
_entity.type
_entity.pdbx_description
1 polymer ?
#
loop_
_entity_poly.entity_id
_entity_poly.type
_entity_poly.pdbx_seq_one_letter_code
_entity_poly.pdbx_strand_id
1 'polypeptide(L)'
;MKLDTYLCPGCGDEVPIGPRGCPKCTKPPKPRKKAQRPSWEQDKYLDDLDLPNEDFDYDEFVAREFGKKPHRKIGIKWYWWVTALVLLVLIIAGYINRTAFL
;
A
#
# COMPACT_ATOMS: atom_id res chain seq x y z
N MET A 1 30.89 13.06 13.80
CA MET A 1 29.62 12.89 13.08
C MET A 1 28.99 14.26 12.89
N LYS A 2 28.77 14.70 11.65
CA LYS A 2 27.95 15.89 11.40
C LYS A 2 26.50 15.49 11.67
N LEU A 3 25.77 16.27 12.48
CA LEU A 3 24.33 16.08 12.60
C LEU A 3 23.67 16.69 11.38
N ASP A 4 22.80 15.93 10.73
CA ASP A 4 21.93 16.46 9.70
C ASP A 4 20.88 17.37 10.37
N THR A 5 20.75 18.60 9.88
CA THR A 5 19.83 19.62 10.38
C THR A 5 18.76 19.94 9.33
N TYR A 6 17.60 20.42 9.79
CA TYR A 6 16.50 20.86 8.95
C TYR A 6 15.91 22.19 9.46
N LEU A 7 15.30 22.98 8.57
CA LEU A 7 14.59 24.20 8.96
C LEU A 7 13.22 23.84 9.57
N CYS A 8 12.95 24.27 10.79
CA CYS A 8 11.66 24.00 11.43
C CYS A 8 10.55 24.88 10.83
N PRO A 9 9.43 24.31 10.31
CA PRO A 9 8.35 25.10 9.72
C PRO A 9 7.56 25.95 10.73
N GLY A 10 7.72 25.69 12.04
CA GLY A 10 7.02 26.43 13.09
C GLY A 10 7.75 27.69 13.57
N CYS A 11 9.07 27.60 13.78
CA CYS A 11 9.88 28.71 14.31
C CYS A 11 10.97 29.22 13.37
N GLY A 12 11.23 28.53 12.25
CA GLY A 12 12.27 28.91 11.28
C GLY A 12 13.71 28.60 11.70
N ASP A 13 13.94 28.05 12.89
CA ASP A 13 15.29 27.71 13.36
C ASP A 13 15.84 26.45 12.68
N GLU A 14 17.17 26.35 12.56
CA GLU A 14 17.87 25.11 12.23
C GLU A 14 17.85 24.15 13.41
N VAL A 15 17.26 22.97 13.21
CA VAL A 15 17.05 21.96 14.24
C VAL A 15 17.71 20.64 13.82
N PRO A 16 18.36 19.92 14.75
CA PRO A 16 18.88 18.58 14.45
C PRO A 16 17.77 17.56 14.19
N ILE A 17 17.96 16.69 13.21
CA ILE A 17 17.03 15.59 12.93
C ILE A 17 17.09 14.58 14.10
N GLY A 18 15.95 14.36 14.76
CA GLY A 18 15.87 13.47 15.91
C GLY A 18 14.44 13.17 16.36
N PRO A 19 14.25 12.18 17.25
CA PRO A 19 12.93 11.64 17.61
C PRO A 19 12.06 12.60 18.42
N ARG A 20 12.64 13.67 18.98
CA ARG A 20 11.94 14.62 19.86
C ARG A 20 11.40 15.85 19.12
N GLY A 21 11.63 15.97 17.81
CA GLY A 21 11.21 17.15 17.02
C GLY A 21 11.91 18.44 17.45
N CYS A 22 11.34 19.58 17.07
CA CYS A 22 11.88 20.90 17.42
C CYS A 22 11.67 21.20 18.91
N PRO A 23 12.73 21.54 19.67
CA PRO A 23 12.63 21.76 21.11
C PRO A 23 11.72 22.95 21.48
N LYS A 24 11.51 23.91 20.57
CA LYS A 24 10.63 25.06 20.79
C LYS A 24 9.18 24.78 20.42
N CYS A 25 8.94 24.10 19.29
CA CYS A 25 7.60 23.93 18.75
C CYS A 25 6.92 22.61 19.17
N THR A 26 7.69 21.55 19.40
CA THR A 26 7.15 20.22 19.67
C THR A 26 6.64 20.13 21.10
N LYS A 27 5.35 19.78 21.25
CA LYS A 27 4.74 19.55 22.57
C LYS A 27 5.38 18.33 23.25
N PRO A 28 5.50 18.32 24.58
CA PRO A 28 6.03 17.17 25.30
C PRO A 28 5.20 15.90 25.01
N PRO A 29 5.84 14.72 24.97
CA PRO A 29 5.14 13.48 24.71
C PRO A 29 4.02 13.27 25.72
N LYS A 30 2.80 13.02 25.24
CA LYS A 30 1.66 12.71 26.10
C LYS A 30 1.78 11.26 26.60
N PRO A 31 1.36 10.96 27.84
CA PRO A 31 1.34 9.59 28.35
C PRO A 31 0.46 8.69 27.46
N ARG A 32 0.92 7.46 27.21
CA ARG A 32 0.17 6.48 26.40
C ARG A 32 -1.13 6.13 27.12
N LYS A 33 -2.28 6.51 26.56
CA LYS A 33 -3.59 6.05 27.03
C LYS A 33 -3.74 4.55 26.72
N LYS A 34 -4.40 3.79 27.60
CA LYS A 34 -4.73 2.36 27.39
C LYS A 34 -5.40 2.17 26.02
N ALA A 35 -5.14 1.02 25.40
CA ALA A 35 -5.67 0.63 24.10
C ALA A 35 -7.21 0.70 24.10
N GLN A 36 -7.72 1.84 23.63
CA GLN A 36 -9.05 1.94 23.05
C GLN A 36 -8.92 1.59 21.56
N ARG A 37 -10.05 1.46 20.89
CA ARG A 37 -10.18 1.09 19.47
C ARG A 37 -9.04 1.68 18.63
N PRO A 38 -8.47 0.92 17.68
CA PRO A 38 -7.34 1.38 16.90
C PRO A 38 -7.56 2.79 16.37
N SER A 39 -6.52 3.63 16.37
CA SER A 39 -6.63 5.02 15.93
C SER A 39 -7.16 5.19 14.49
N TRP A 40 -7.12 4.14 13.68
CA TRP A 40 -7.65 4.11 12.31
C TRP A 40 -9.12 3.67 12.23
N GLU A 41 -9.70 3.16 13.31
CA GLU A 41 -11.14 2.86 13.40
C GLU A 41 -11.85 4.14 13.85
N GLN A 42 -12.33 4.90 12.86
CA GLN A 42 -13.20 6.04 13.10
C GLN A 42 -14.64 5.50 13.22
N ASP A 43 -15.38 5.95 14.23
CA ASP A 43 -16.83 5.78 14.21
C ASP A 43 -17.35 6.37 12.91
N LYS A 44 -18.29 5.69 12.25
CA LYS A 44 -18.84 6.10 10.94
C LYS A 44 -19.37 7.55 11.03
N TYR A 45 -18.51 8.51 10.75
CA TYR A 45 -18.83 9.94 10.69
C TYR A 45 -19.50 10.30 9.35
N LEU A 46 -20.22 9.34 8.77
CA LEU A 46 -20.92 9.54 7.50
C LEU A 46 -22.04 10.58 7.59
N ASP A 47 -22.36 11.09 8.78
CA ASP A 47 -23.43 12.07 8.99
C ASP A 47 -22.98 13.56 8.92
N ASP A 48 -21.67 13.88 8.93
CA ASP A 48 -21.18 15.28 8.97
C ASP A 48 -20.16 15.61 7.87
N LEU A 49 -19.99 14.71 6.91
CA LEU A 49 -19.49 15.12 5.61
C LEU A 49 -20.68 15.58 4.78
N ASP A 50 -20.63 16.82 4.30
CA ASP A 50 -21.40 17.26 3.13
C ASP A 50 -20.87 16.57 1.85
N LEU A 51 -20.51 15.29 1.97
CA LEU A 51 -20.34 14.42 0.83
C LEU A 51 -21.74 14.18 0.29
N PRO A 52 -21.92 14.29 -1.03
CA PRO A 52 -23.18 13.89 -1.65
C PRO A 52 -23.53 12.48 -1.16
N ASN A 53 -24.74 12.29 -0.65
CA ASN A 53 -25.29 10.97 -0.32
C ASN A 53 -25.53 10.09 -1.57
N GLU A 54 -24.97 10.47 -2.71
CA GLU A 54 -25.06 9.76 -3.97
C GLU A 54 -24.01 8.66 -4.00
N ASP A 55 -24.43 7.45 -4.37
CA ASP A 55 -23.51 6.34 -4.63
C ASP A 55 -22.51 6.77 -5.72
N PHE A 56 -21.23 6.91 -5.34
CA PHE A 56 -20.18 7.30 -6.27
C PHE A 56 -20.06 6.26 -7.41
N ASP A 57 -20.47 6.64 -8.62
CA ASP A 57 -20.33 5.79 -9.81
C ASP A 57 -18.87 5.76 -10.27
N TYR A 58 -18.15 4.74 -9.79
CA TYR A 58 -16.76 4.49 -10.14
C TYR A 58 -16.58 4.31 -11.65
N ASP A 59 -17.50 3.62 -12.33
CA ASP A 59 -17.40 3.33 -13.75
C ASP A 59 -17.59 4.60 -14.59
N GLU A 60 -18.51 5.48 -14.19
CA GLU A 60 -18.73 6.78 -14.82
C GLU A 60 -17.52 7.70 -14.63
N PHE A 61 -17.00 7.81 -13.40
CA PHE A 61 -15.81 8.61 -13.10
C PHE A 61 -14.60 8.13 -13.92
N VAL A 62 -14.36 6.82 -13.95
CA VAL A 62 -13.26 6.24 -14.72
C VAL A 62 -13.43 6.52 -16.22
N ALA A 63 -14.65 6.36 -16.75
CA ALA A 63 -14.93 6.63 -18.15
C ALA A 63 -14.78 8.11 -18.52
N ARG A 64 -15.10 9.03 -17.61
CA ARG A 64 -14.99 10.49 -17.80
C ARG A 64 -13.54 10.98 -17.75
N GLU A 65 -12.79 10.57 -16.73
CA GLU A 65 -11.43 11.07 -16.47
C GLU A 65 -10.35 10.33 -17.28
N PHE A 66 -10.48 9.00 -17.40
CA PHE A 66 -9.45 8.16 -18.03
C PHE A 66 -9.85 7.66 -19.42
N GLY A 67 -11.12 7.85 -19.81
CA GLY A 67 -11.68 7.43 -21.08
C GLY A 67 -12.03 5.93 -21.13
N LYS A 68 -12.73 5.54 -22.20
CA LYS A 68 -13.23 4.17 -22.42
C LYS A 68 -12.18 3.21 -22.99
N LYS A 69 -10.89 3.35 -22.64
CA LYS A 69 -9.90 2.37 -23.10
C LYS A 69 -10.16 1.08 -22.31
N PRO A 70 -10.68 0.01 -22.94
CA PRO A 70 -10.94 -1.22 -22.22
C PRO A 70 -9.63 -1.67 -21.59
N HIS A 71 -9.67 -2.10 -20.33
CA HIS A 71 -8.52 -2.75 -19.70
C HIS A 71 -8.03 -3.81 -20.68
N ARG A 72 -6.81 -3.61 -21.20
CA ARG A 72 -6.27 -4.53 -22.20
C ARG A 72 -6.18 -5.87 -21.51
N LYS A 73 -7.04 -6.82 -21.87
CA LYS A 73 -6.97 -8.18 -21.32
C LYS A 73 -5.59 -8.70 -21.69
N ILE A 74 -4.68 -8.74 -20.72
CA ILE A 74 -3.34 -9.31 -20.89
C ILE A 74 -3.56 -10.82 -20.93
N GLY A 75 -3.88 -11.34 -22.11
CA GLY A 75 -3.97 -12.77 -22.34
C GLY A 75 -2.58 -13.39 -22.20
N ILE A 76 -2.51 -14.51 -21.50
CA ILE A 76 -1.29 -15.33 -21.48
C ILE A 76 -1.08 -15.86 -22.90
N LYS A 77 0.08 -15.55 -23.49
CA LYS A 77 0.43 -16.00 -24.84
C LYS A 77 0.54 -17.54 -24.88
N TRP A 78 0.16 -18.15 -26.00
CA TRP A 78 0.10 -19.61 -26.17
C TRP A 78 1.38 -20.36 -25.80
N TYR A 79 2.56 -19.77 -26.03
CA TYR A 79 3.83 -20.41 -25.68
C TYR A 79 4.04 -20.56 -24.17
N TRP A 80 3.44 -19.70 -23.34
CA TRP A 80 3.51 -19.85 -21.88
C TRP A 80 2.72 -21.07 -21.41
N TRP A 81 1.65 -21.45 -22.12
CA TRP A 81 0.96 -22.72 -21.88
C TRP A 81 1.85 -23.92 -22.23
N VAL A 82 2.59 -23.84 -23.34
CA VAL A 82 3.57 -24.89 -23.72
C VAL A 82 4.67 -25.00 -22.67
N THR A 83 5.25 -23.89 -22.23
CA THR A 83 6.28 -23.88 -21.18
C THR A 83 5.77 -24.49 -19.87
N ALA A 84 4.55 -24.15 -19.45
CA ALA A 84 3.94 -24.73 -18.25
C ALA A 84 3.76 -26.24 -18.37
N LEU A 85 3.33 -26.73 -19.54
CA LEU A 85 3.17 -28.16 -19.81
C LEU A 85 4.51 -28.89 -19.79
N VAL A 86 5.55 -28.32 -20.40
CA VAL A 86 6.91 -28.90 -20.38
C VAL A 86 7.46 -28.98 -18.96
N LEU A 87 7.34 -27.90 -18.17
CA LEU A 87 7.76 -27.88 -16.77
C LEU A 87 7.04 -28.96 -15.95
N LEU A 88 5.72 -29.10 -16.14
CA LEU A 88 4.93 -30.10 -15.43
C LEU A 88 5.38 -31.53 -15.76
N VAL A 89 5.66 -31.83 -17.03
CA VAL A 89 6.19 -33.14 -17.44
C VAL A 89 7.55 -33.41 -16.81
N LEU A 90 8.46 -32.42 -16.79
CA LEU A 90 9.79 -32.57 -16.17
C LEU A 90 9.70 -32.82 -14.66
N ILE A 91 8.78 -32.15 -13.97
CA ILE A 91 8.55 -32.37 -12.53
C ILE A 91 8.05 -33.79 -12.29
N ILE A 92 7.07 -34.26 -13.06
CA ILE A 92 6.52 -35.62 -12.94
C ILE A 92 7.61 -36.66 -13.24
N ALA A 93 8.36 -36.50 -14.33
CA ALA A 93 9.43 -37.39 -14.71
C ALA A 93 10.53 -37.43 -13.62
N GLY A 94 10.92 -36.28 -13.10
CA GLY A 94 11.87 -36.19 -11.98
C GLY A 94 11.36 -36.86 -10.70
N TYR A 95 10.06 -36.70 -10.38
CA TYR A 95 9.43 -37.35 -9.24
C TYR A 95 9.44 -38.88 -9.40
N ILE A 96 9.01 -39.40 -10.56
CA ILE A 96 9.00 -40.84 -10.86
C ILE A 96 10.41 -41.42 -10.79
N ASN A 97 11.38 -40.77 -11.42
CA ASN A 97 12.77 -41.21 -11.42
C ASN A 97 13.37 -41.22 -10.01
N ARG A 98 12.98 -40.26 -9.15
CA ARG A 98 13.42 -40.22 -7.75
C ARG A 98 12.77 -41.31 -6.91
N THR A 99 11.49 -41.62 -7.12
CA THR A 99 10.80 -42.71 -6.41
C THR A 99 11.23 -44.10 -6.86
N ALA A 100 11.70 -44.26 -8.10
CA ALA A 100 12.16 -45.54 -8.63
C ALA A 100 13.61 -45.89 -8.23
N PHE A 101 14.37 -44.92 -7.69
CA PHE A 101 15.77 -45.07 -7.28
C PHE A 101 15.98 -45.08 -5.74
N LEU A 102 14.89 -45.03 -4.97
CA LEU A 102 14.83 -45.18 -3.51
C LEU A 102 14.21 -46.54 -3.18
#